data_AF-A0A7V8Z6K0-F1
#
_entry.id   AF-A0A7V8Z6K0-F1
#
_cell.length_a   1.000
_cell.length_b   1.000
_cell.length_c   1.000
_cell.angle_alpha   90.00
_cell.angle_beta   90.00
_cell.angle_gamma   90.00
#
_symmetry.space_group_name_H-M   'P 1'
#
loop_
_entity.id
_entity.type
_entity.pdbx_description
1 polymer ?
#
loop_
_entity_poly.entity_id
_entity_poly.type
_entity_poly.pdbx_seq_one_letter_code
_entity_poly.pdbx_strand_id
1 'polypeptide(L)' 'MVTDPDLVSAAAERYAAQGWPCEVDQSGWALTAPYSAPSAGPPPWHFYRVTPTRATALQVGDPGGATSWSFDQ' A
#
# COMPACT_ATOMS: atom_id res chain seq x y z
N MET A 1 -3.73 10.46 3.01
CA MET A 1 -4.79 9.76 2.26
C MET A 1 -4.71 10.20 0.82
N VAL A 2 -4.75 9.26 -0.13
CA VAL A 2 -4.81 9.57 -1.56
C VAL A 2 -6.27 9.81 -1.93
N THR A 3 -6.53 10.93 -2.59
CA THR A 3 -7.88 11.35 -3.00
C THR A 3 -7.99 11.62 -4.50
N ASP A 4 -6.90 11.34 -5.24
CA ASP A 4 -6.86 11.40 -6.68
C ASP A 4 -7.52 10.12 -7.24
N PRO A 5 -8.67 10.24 -7.95
CA PRO A 5 -9.43 9.10 -8.40
C PRO A 5 -8.67 8.27 -9.45
N ASP A 6 -7.86 8.89 -10.29
CA ASP A 6 -7.10 8.18 -11.33
C ASP A 6 -6.02 7.31 -10.70
N LEU A 7 -5.36 7.82 -9.64
CA LEU A 7 -4.39 7.06 -8.86
C LEU A 7 -5.04 5.88 -8.11
N VAL A 8 -6.25 6.07 -7.57
CA VAL A 8 -6.96 5.00 -6.86
C VAL A 8 -7.43 3.91 -7.84
N SER A 9 -7.92 4.31 -9.02
CA SER A 9 -8.28 3.37 -10.10
C SER A 9 -7.09 2.55 -10.57
N ALA A 10 -5.97 3.20 -10.88
CA ALA A 10 -4.75 2.52 -11.33
C ALA A 10 -4.21 1.55 -10.28
N ALA A 11 -4.32 1.88 -8.98
CA ALA A 11 -3.96 0.97 -7.90
C ALA A 11 -4.88 -0.25 -7.84
N ALA A 12 -6.20 -0.05 -7.93
CA ALA A 12 -7.19 -1.12 -7.94
C ALA A 12 -6.93 -2.12 -9.08
N GLU A 13 -6.75 -1.63 -10.31
CA GLU A 13 -6.43 -2.45 -11.49
C GLU A 13 -5.16 -3.28 -11.28
N ARG A 14 -4.11 -2.64 -10.76
CA ARG A 14 -2.81 -3.30 -10.51
C ARG A 14 -2.91 -4.39 -9.45
N TYR A 15 -3.70 -4.19 -8.40
CA TYR A 15 -3.89 -5.18 -7.34
C TYR A 15 -4.79 -6.33 -7.79
N ALA A 16 -5.85 -6.04 -8.55
CA ALA A 16 -6.69 -7.03 -9.19
C ALA A 16 -5.87 -7.94 -10.12
N ALA A 17 -4.97 -7.37 -10.93
CA ALA A 17 -4.06 -8.12 -11.78
C ALA A 17 -3.07 -9.02 -11.01
N GLN A 18 -2.83 -8.74 -9.72
CA GLN A 18 -1.99 -9.54 -8.82
C GLN A 18 -2.79 -10.52 -7.95
N GLY A 19 -4.10 -10.63 -8.17
CA GLY A 19 -4.95 -11.64 -7.56
C GLY A 19 -5.80 -11.17 -6.38
N TRP A 20 -5.68 -9.92 -5.92
CA TRP A 20 -6.61 -9.34 -4.95
C TRP A 20 -7.70 -8.56 -5.70
N PRO A 21 -8.94 -9.06 -5.80
CA PRO A 21 -9.98 -8.51 -6.67
C PRO A 21 -10.63 -7.27 -6.04
N CYS A 22 -9.83 -6.25 -5.74
CA CYS A 22 -10.32 -4.98 -5.26
C CYS A 22 -10.79 -4.08 -6.39
N GLU A 23 -11.84 -3.32 -6.11
CA GLU A 23 -12.45 -2.33 -6.99
C GLU A 23 -12.50 -0.99 -6.26
N VAL A 24 -12.62 0.11 -7.01
CA VAL A 24 -12.88 1.43 -6.43
C VAL A 24 -14.31 1.47 -5.92
N ASP A 25 -14.52 1.92 -4.68
CA ASP A 25 -15.89 2.07 -4.15
C ASP A 25 -16.62 3.27 -4.77
N GLN A 26 -17.91 3.42 -4.47
CA GLN A 26 -18.80 4.45 -5.01
C GLN A 26 -18.31 5.90 -4.85
N SER A 27 -17.46 6.15 -3.86
CA SER A 27 -16.91 7.46 -3.55
C SER A 27 -15.69 7.82 -4.40
N GLY A 28 -15.08 6.88 -5.13
CA GLY A 28 -14.01 7.14 -6.10
C GLY A 28 -12.59 7.28 -5.53
N TRP A 29 -12.43 7.15 -4.22
CA TRP A 29 -11.18 7.43 -3.47
C TRP A 29 -10.86 6.39 -2.38
N ALA A 30 -11.60 5.28 -2.34
CA ALA A 30 -11.30 4.12 -1.50
C ALA A 30 -11.63 2.82 -2.24
N LEU A 31 -11.17 1.70 -1.68
CA LEU A 31 -11.24 0.37 -2.29
C LEU A 31 -12.23 -0.51 -1.53
N THR A 32 -12.89 -1.40 -2.27
CA THR A 32 -13.71 -2.50 -1.72
C THR A 32 -13.30 -3.82 -2.39
N ALA A 33 -13.53 -4.94 -1.71
CA ALA A 33 -13.26 -6.28 -2.24
C ALA A 33 -14.05 -7.32 -1.44
N PRO A 34 -14.26 -8.55 -1.97
CA PRO A 34 -14.87 -9.65 -1.22
C PRO A 34 -14.07 -10.08 0.02
N TYR A 35 -12.78 -9.76 0.09
CA TYR A 35 -11.91 -10.08 1.22
C TYR A 35 -10.76 -9.08 1.35
N SER A 36 -10.14 -9.03 2.52
CA SER A 36 -8.89 -8.34 2.79
C SER A 36 -8.16 -9.03 3.95
N ALA A 37 -7.02 -8.51 4.37
CA ALA A 37 -6.35 -8.99 5.58
C ALA A 37 -7.30 -8.91 6.79
N PRO A 38 -7.32 -9.89 7.71
CA PRO A 38 -8.24 -9.88 8.85
C PRO A 38 -8.17 -8.63 9.74
N SER A 39 -7.00 -7.98 9.78
CA SER A 39 -6.76 -6.74 10.53
C SER A 39 -7.25 -5.47 9.84
N ALA A 40 -7.66 -5.53 8.57
CA ALA A 40 -8.07 -4.34 7.80
C ALA A 40 -9.44 -3.79 8.20
N GLY A 41 -10.27 -4.56 8.93
CA GLY A 41 -11.66 -4.21 9.22
C GLY A 41 -12.57 -4.30 7.97
N PRO A 42 -13.86 -3.93 8.10
CA PRO A 42 -14.79 -3.94 6.97
C PRO A 42 -14.45 -2.84 5.93
N PRO A 43 -14.78 -3.05 4.64
CA PRO A 43 -14.64 -2.02 3.61
C PRO A 43 -15.63 -0.85 3.81
N PRO A 44 -15.41 0.31 3.17
CA PRO A 44 -14.31 0.60 2.22
C PRO A 44 -12.99 0.95 2.91
N TRP A 45 -11.87 0.68 2.24
CA TRP A 45 -10.51 0.95 2.74
C TRP A 45 -9.87 2.11 2.00
N HIS A 46 -9.44 3.14 2.74
CA HIS A 46 -8.75 4.28 2.17
C HIS A 46 -7.32 3.95 1.75
N PHE A 47 -6.90 4.53 0.63
CA PHE A 47 -5.55 4.36 0.10
C PHE A 47 -4.60 5.41 0.69
N TYR A 48 -3.38 4.99 1.06
CA TYR A 48 -2.34 5.87 1.60
C TYR A 48 -1.05 5.65 0.83
N ARG A 49 -0.36 6.76 0.52
CA ARG A 49 0.99 6.74 -0.04
C ARG A 49 1.99 7.00 1.08
N VAL A 50 3.01 6.15 1.15
CA VAL A 50 4.17 6.35 2.00
C VAL A 50 5.31 6.85 1.11
N THR A 51 5.83 8.04 1.40
CA THR A 51 7.05 8.57 0.77
C THR A 51 8.17 8.46 1.80
N PRO A 52 9.03 7.43 1.72
CA PRO A 52 10.08 7.24 2.71
C PRO A 52 11.17 8.30 2.54
N THR A 53 11.54 8.96 3.64
CA THR A 53 12.70 9.88 3.71
C THR A 53 13.98 9.16 4.18
N ARG A 54 13.81 7.99 4.80
CA ARG A 54 14.89 7.12 5.26
C ARG A 54 14.43 5.68 5.21
N ALA A 55 15.35 4.78 4.88
CA ALA A 55 15.14 3.34 5.03
C ALA A 55 16.36 2.73 5.74
N THR A 56 16.11 1.69 6.54
CA THR A 56 17.17 0.90 7.18
C THR A 56 16.87 -0.57 6.94
N ALA A 57 17.84 -1.29 6.38
CA ALA A 57 17.79 -2.74 6.25
C ALA A 57 18.68 -3.38 7.32
N LEU A 58 18.20 -4.45 7.94
CA LEU A 58 18.89 -5.20 8.99
C LEU A 58 19.17 -6.63 8.51
N GLN A 59 20.43 -7.05 8.56
CA GLN A 59 20.81 -8.45 8.48
C GLN A 59 20.71 -9.04 9.89
N VAL A 60 19.76 -9.96 10.09
CA VAL A 60 19.46 -10.54 11.42
C VAL A 60 20.20 -11.85 11.71
N GLY A 61 20.92 -12.42 10.72
CA GLY A 61 21.77 -13.61 10.88
C GLY A 61 23.25 -13.26 10.99
N ASP A 62 24.04 -14.10 11.67
CA ASP A 62 25.48 -13.91 11.93
C ASP A 62 26.29 -13.63 10.64
N PRO A 63 27.20 -12.63 10.61
CA PRO A 63 27.63 -11.74 11.70
C PRO A 63 26.69 -10.55 12.02
N GLY A 64 25.53 -10.48 11.36
CA GLY A 64 24.61 -9.36 11.43
C GLY A 64 25.05 -8.16 10.60
N GLY A 65 24.27 -7.07 10.64
CA GLY A 65 24.63 -5.82 9.99
C GLY A 65 23.43 -4.88 9.78
N ALA A 66 23.73 -3.61 9.49
CA ALA A 66 22.72 -2.63 9.14
C ALA A 66 23.22 -1.70 8.03
N THR A 67 22.35 -1.42 7.06
CA THR A 67 22.56 -0.38 6.04
C THR A 67 21.44 0.63 6.15
N SER A 68 21.78 1.92 6.19
CA SER A 68 20.80 3.02 6.22
C SER A 68 20.99 3.93 5.03
N TRP A 69 19.87 4.34 4.43
CA TRP A 69 19.80 5.30 3.33
C TRP A 69 18.96 6.49 3.76
N SER A 70 19.40 7.70 3.41
CA SER A 70 18.57 8.90 3.44
C SER A 70 18.23 9.26 2.00
N PHE A 71 16.97 9.61 1.74
CA PHE A 71 16.50 10.02 0.43
C PHE A 71 16.21 11.52 0.47
N ASP A 72 16.74 12.26 -0.48
CA ASP A 72 16.36 13.66 -0.68
C ASP A 72 14.88 13.73 -1.10
N GLN A 73 14.21 14.80 -0.71
CA GLN A 73 12.80 15.04 -1.04
C GLN A 73 12.62 15.56 -2.47
#